data_AF-L9XMI0-F1
#
_entry.id   AF-L9XMI0-F1
#
_cell.length_a   1.000
_cell.length_b   1.000
_cell.length_c   1.000
_cell.angle_alpha   90.00
_cell.angle_beta   90.00
_cell.angle_gamma   90.00
#
_symmetry.space_group_name_H-M   'P 1'
#
loop_
_entity.id
_entity.type
_entity.pdbx_description
1 polymer ?
#
loop_
_entity_poly.entity_id
_entity_poly.type
_entity_poly.pdbx_seq_one_letter_code
_entity_poly.pdbx_strand_id
1 'polypeptide(L)'
;MTQPDTTTVFAGLDGRADTQLPDWYASSHDVSDSPPSFAEAIRDLPQAIDTEVAYKNPVTGQWVETDRFNAIVEPSRLGDTEVAYKNPVTGQWVETDRFNAIVEPSRLGDCTRADGGSMPGSDSGQVDPLFHVPTDSYTILNPQTVYTPLEPLLRDSELDGTPFVDIIFGEIRQYRAGGEVHMDIMFDGLEATLPGADREPITMGVTSGYDFFGGHAVYVEGFAQDGKCSNSMRALTDKQIVKHVGDVRDFEDWWEQILTQLELVADDLVRFIKDAQEIDLDFTDLPFTIEEFYTLLEFPDYLAERAADDALANATDPFIIDLWTLHSGATYALTHFFRGREGGSLDAYVRTANDILFNPQGTIEQVEHAYETNQENAEGEQKALEGECGLARIEQATADIQADVEQFETREEALRDRFQTAME
;
A
#
# COMPACT_ATOMS: atom_id res chain seq x y z
N MET A 1 9.43 0.66 -7.04
CA MET A 1 7.99 0.76 -7.34
C MET A 1 7.78 1.49 -8.68
N THR A 2 6.59 1.47 -9.29
CA THR A 2 6.28 2.47 -10.34
C THR A 2 6.48 3.86 -9.75
N GLN A 3 7.16 4.76 -10.47
CA GLN A 3 7.38 6.11 -9.94
C GLN A 3 6.05 6.88 -9.86
N PRO A 4 5.78 7.57 -8.75
CA PRO A 4 4.61 8.44 -8.64
C PRO A 4 4.74 9.63 -9.60
N ASP A 5 3.59 10.13 -10.05
CA ASP A 5 3.54 11.37 -10.85
C ASP A 5 3.94 12.58 -9.99
N THR A 6 3.63 12.52 -8.70
CA THR A 6 3.98 13.55 -7.70
C THR A 6 4.09 12.92 -6.32
N THR A 7 5.13 13.30 -5.58
CA THR A 7 5.28 13.01 -4.15
C THR A 7 5.28 14.33 -3.38
N THR A 8 4.41 14.45 -2.38
CA THR A 8 4.35 15.60 -1.48
C THR A 8 4.69 15.14 -0.07
N VAL A 9 5.85 15.56 0.44
CA VAL A 9 6.22 15.39 1.85
C VAL A 9 5.53 16.47 2.69
N PHE A 10 4.97 16.12 3.83
CA PHE A 10 4.31 17.05 4.76
C PHE A 10 4.87 16.92 6.18
N ALA A 11 4.76 17.99 6.96
CA ALA A 11 5.14 18.02 8.37
C ALA A 11 4.16 18.89 9.17
N GLY A 12 3.75 18.40 10.33
CA GLY A 12 2.77 19.05 11.20
C GLY A 12 1.35 18.98 10.65
N LEU A 13 0.37 19.20 11.52
CA LEU A 13 -1.03 18.99 11.17
C LEU A 13 -1.65 20.15 10.36
N ASP A 14 -1.60 21.37 10.89
CA ASP A 14 -2.40 22.51 10.39
C ASP A 14 -1.62 23.82 10.25
N GLY A 15 -0.28 23.77 10.33
CA GLY A 15 0.61 24.93 10.22
C GLY A 15 0.62 25.83 11.45
N ARG A 16 -0.04 25.45 12.55
CA ARG A 16 0.06 26.18 13.84
C ARG A 16 1.27 25.74 14.66
N ALA A 17 1.65 24.48 14.51
CA ALA A 17 2.85 23.89 15.09
C ALA A 17 4.05 24.12 14.17
N ASP A 18 5.23 24.33 14.76
CA ASP A 18 6.52 24.39 14.05
C ASP A 18 7.14 22.99 14.02
N THR A 19 6.42 22.03 13.44
CA THR A 19 6.85 20.63 13.35
C THR A 19 7.98 20.50 12.35
N GLN A 20 9.07 19.88 12.76
CA GLN A 20 10.19 19.55 11.90
C GLN A 20 10.16 18.07 11.56
N LEU A 21 10.60 17.72 10.36
CA LEU A 21 10.82 16.33 9.99
C LEU A 21 12.00 15.76 10.78
N PRO A 22 11.94 14.48 11.20
CA PRO A 22 13.12 13.80 11.72
C PRO A 22 14.28 13.81 10.72
N ASP A 23 15.51 13.96 11.22
CA ASP A 23 16.72 14.08 10.38
C ASP A 23 16.89 12.89 9.41
N TRP A 24 16.58 11.67 9.87
CA TRP A 24 16.66 10.45 9.07
C TRP A 24 15.66 10.47 7.90
N TYR A 25 14.46 10.99 8.14
CA TYR A 25 13.40 11.07 7.15
C TYR A 25 13.72 12.17 6.12
N ALA A 26 14.16 13.33 6.58
CA ALA A 26 14.58 14.43 5.72
C ALA A 26 15.80 14.08 4.85
N SER A 27 16.70 13.21 5.34
CA SER A 27 17.90 12.79 4.60
C SER A 27 17.60 11.77 3.49
N SER A 28 16.50 11.02 3.62
CA SER A 28 16.11 9.97 2.68
C SER A 28 15.12 10.45 1.60
N HIS A 29 14.50 11.62 1.79
CA HIS A 29 13.48 12.17 0.89
C HIS A 29 13.91 13.50 0.28
N ASP A 30 13.39 13.80 -0.92
CA ASP A 30 13.57 15.12 -1.55
C ASP A 30 12.58 16.12 -0.93
N VAL A 31 12.95 16.66 0.23
CA VAL A 31 12.09 17.56 1.02
C VAL A 31 12.33 19.02 0.64
N SER A 32 11.24 19.77 0.43
CA SER A 32 11.30 21.23 0.33
C SER A 32 11.74 21.89 1.63
N ASP A 33 12.41 23.05 1.58
CA ASP A 33 12.83 23.83 2.75
C ASP A 33 11.68 24.18 3.73
N SER A 34 10.43 24.15 3.27
CA SER A 34 9.23 24.38 4.07
C SER A 34 8.11 23.46 3.57
N PRO A 35 8.03 22.19 4.05
CA PRO A 35 6.97 21.28 3.65
C PRO A 35 5.60 21.83 4.07
N PRO A 36 4.52 21.57 3.30
CA PRO A 36 3.16 21.93 3.70
C PRO A 36 2.73 21.15 4.94
N SER A 37 1.70 21.64 5.64
CA SER A 37 1.05 20.87 6.70
C SER A 37 0.21 19.72 6.10
N PHE A 38 -0.11 18.70 6.90
CA PHE A 38 -1.03 17.63 6.51
C PHE A 38 -2.35 18.19 5.95
N ALA A 39 -3.01 19.09 6.69
CA ALA A 39 -4.27 19.70 6.28
C ALA A 39 -4.16 20.53 4.98
N GLU A 40 -3.01 21.14 4.71
CA GLU A 40 -2.74 21.81 3.42
C GLU A 40 -2.57 20.79 2.30
N ALA A 41 -1.77 19.75 2.52
CA ALA A 41 -1.53 18.69 1.55
C ALA A 41 -2.82 17.94 1.17
N ILE A 42 -3.70 17.65 2.13
CA ILE A 42 -5.04 17.06 1.89
C ILE A 42 -5.95 18.01 1.11
N ARG A 43 -5.87 19.32 1.37
CA ARG A 43 -6.69 20.31 0.67
C ARG A 43 -6.33 20.41 -0.81
N ASP A 44 -5.05 20.21 -1.13
CA ASP A 44 -4.52 20.27 -2.48
C ASP A 44 -4.71 18.96 -3.27
N LEU A 45 -5.18 17.88 -2.63
CA LEU A 45 -5.51 16.63 -3.31
C LEU A 45 -6.65 16.82 -4.32
N PRO A 46 -6.59 16.14 -5.48
CA PRO A 46 -7.64 16.15 -6.48
C PRO A 46 -9.02 15.81 -5.92
N GLN A 47 -10.01 16.56 -6.38
CA GLN A 47 -11.41 16.26 -6.10
C GLN A 47 -12.10 15.77 -7.36
N ALA A 48 -12.74 14.63 -7.23
CA ALA A 48 -13.67 14.08 -8.19
C ALA A 48 -15.06 14.70 -7.97
N ILE A 49 -15.66 15.18 -9.06
CA ILE A 49 -17.06 15.60 -9.08
C ILE A 49 -17.83 14.80 -10.13
N ASP A 50 -19.08 14.50 -9.81
CA ASP A 50 -20.02 13.96 -10.79
C ASP A 50 -20.31 15.00 -11.87
N THR A 51 -20.39 14.55 -13.13
CA THR A 51 -20.89 15.37 -14.23
C THR A 51 -21.92 14.65 -15.09
N GLU A 52 -22.71 15.43 -15.84
CA GLU A 52 -23.75 14.94 -16.74
C GLU A 52 -23.12 14.22 -17.94
N VAL A 53 -23.69 13.06 -18.28
CA VAL A 53 -23.30 12.26 -19.44
C VAL A 53 -24.39 12.33 -20.51
N ALA A 54 -23.98 12.35 -21.77
CA ALA A 54 -24.89 12.31 -22.91
C ALA A 54 -24.40 11.33 -23.97
N TYR A 55 -25.33 10.82 -24.77
CA TYR A 55 -25.03 10.12 -26.02
C TYR A 55 -25.51 10.96 -27.21
N LYS A 56 -24.82 10.84 -28.35
CA LYS A 56 -25.24 11.50 -29.57
C LYS A 56 -26.34 10.67 -30.21
N ASN A 57 -27.53 11.25 -30.33
CA ASN A 57 -28.64 10.57 -30.97
C ASN A 57 -28.30 10.34 -32.46
N PRO A 58 -28.26 9.09 -32.94
CA PRO A 58 -27.80 8.78 -34.30
C PRO A 58 -28.77 9.27 -35.40
N VAL A 59 -30.00 9.65 -35.03
CA VAL A 59 -31.03 10.14 -35.97
C VAL A 59 -31.04 11.66 -36.02
N THR A 60 -30.95 12.33 -34.87
CA THR A 60 -31.04 13.80 -34.79
C THR A 60 -29.69 14.49 -34.75
N GLY A 61 -28.61 13.75 -34.47
CA GLY A 61 -27.26 14.29 -34.27
C GLY A 61 -27.11 15.15 -33.00
N GLN A 62 -28.15 15.20 -32.15
CA GLN A 62 -28.16 16.00 -30.92
C GLN A 62 -27.72 15.17 -29.72
N TRP A 63 -27.05 15.82 -28.77
CA TRP A 63 -26.72 15.24 -27.48
C TRP A 63 -27.99 15.05 -26.64
N VAL A 64 -28.16 13.84 -26.12
CA VAL A 64 -29.26 13.48 -25.21
C VAL A 64 -28.65 13.08 -23.88
N GLU A 65 -28.90 13.89 -22.86
CA GLU A 65 -28.52 13.63 -21.47
C GLU A 65 -29.14 12.31 -20.98
N THR A 66 -28.38 11.53 -20.22
CA THR A 66 -28.84 10.26 -19.69
C THR A 66 -28.26 9.96 -18.32
N ASP A 67 -29.12 9.43 -17.45
CA ASP A 67 -28.73 8.90 -16.14
C ASP A 67 -28.31 7.42 -16.21
N ARG A 68 -28.34 6.80 -17.40
CA ARG A 68 -28.10 5.36 -17.59
C ARG A 68 -26.86 5.10 -18.44
N PHE A 69 -25.93 4.37 -17.85
CA PHE A 69 -24.60 4.00 -18.37
C PHE A 69 -24.58 3.26 -19.71
N ASN A 70 -25.69 2.67 -20.15
CA ASN A 70 -25.75 1.94 -21.41
C ASN A 70 -26.86 2.50 -22.30
N ALA A 71 -26.49 3.18 -23.38
CA ALA A 71 -27.41 3.43 -24.49
C ALA A 71 -27.69 2.08 -25.19
N ILE A 72 -28.74 1.37 -24.79
CA ILE A 72 -29.20 0.18 -25.50
C ILE A 72 -29.88 0.66 -26.79
N VAL A 73 -29.12 0.68 -27.89
CA VAL A 73 -29.61 1.05 -29.22
C VAL A 73 -29.91 -0.23 -30.02
N GLU A 74 -31.05 -0.25 -30.71
CA GLU A 74 -31.48 -1.35 -31.58
C GLU A 74 -30.42 -1.62 -32.68
N PRO A 75 -29.91 -2.86 -32.87
CA PRO A 75 -28.72 -3.14 -33.70
C PRO A 75 -28.78 -2.66 -35.16
N SER A 76 -29.97 -2.49 -35.71
CA SER A 76 -30.20 -1.94 -37.05
C SER A 76 -29.94 -0.44 -37.17
N ARG A 77 -29.60 0.24 -36.06
CA ARG A 77 -29.40 1.70 -35.94
C ARG A 77 -27.99 2.11 -35.49
N LEU A 78 -27.05 1.17 -35.37
CA LEU A 78 -25.64 1.45 -35.05
C LEU A 78 -24.93 2.04 -36.28
N GLY A 79 -25.04 3.35 -36.45
CA GLY A 79 -23.87 4.14 -36.82
C GLY A 79 -23.00 4.35 -35.57
N ASP A 80 -21.74 4.72 -35.75
CA ASP A 80 -20.79 4.99 -34.65
C ASP A 80 -21.48 5.88 -33.59
N THR A 81 -21.76 5.31 -32.41
CA THR A 81 -22.42 6.05 -31.33
C THR A 81 -21.34 6.78 -30.56
N GLU A 82 -21.28 8.09 -30.75
CA GLU A 82 -20.41 8.99 -29.99
C GLU A 82 -21.02 9.28 -28.61
N VAL A 83 -20.20 9.27 -27.57
CA VAL A 83 -20.60 9.62 -26.19
C VAL A 83 -19.85 10.87 -25.74
N ALA A 84 -20.43 11.64 -24.83
CA ALA A 84 -19.82 12.89 -24.33
C ALA A 84 -20.15 13.13 -22.86
N TYR A 85 -19.30 13.92 -22.21
CA TYR A 85 -19.57 14.49 -20.89
C TYR A 85 -19.70 16.00 -20.97
N LYS A 86 -20.45 16.60 -20.04
CA LYS A 86 -20.56 18.05 -19.93
C LYS A 86 -19.39 18.57 -19.12
N ASN A 87 -18.60 19.46 -19.68
CA ASN A 87 -17.54 20.12 -18.95
C ASN A 87 -18.18 21.04 -17.89
N PRO A 88 -17.92 20.82 -16.58
CA PRO A 88 -18.55 21.59 -15.50
C PRO A 88 -18.09 23.05 -15.46
N VAL A 89 -16.92 23.36 -16.02
CA VAL A 89 -16.33 24.71 -16.05
C VAL A 89 -16.86 25.51 -17.24
N THR A 90 -16.88 24.91 -18.43
CA THR A 90 -17.24 25.61 -19.68
C THR A 90 -18.69 25.40 -20.09
N GLY A 91 -19.37 24.39 -19.54
CA GLY A 91 -20.73 23.98 -19.92
C GLY A 91 -20.82 23.30 -21.28
N GLN A 92 -19.70 23.01 -21.95
CA GLN A 92 -19.67 22.40 -23.29
C GLN A 92 -19.60 20.88 -23.23
N TRP A 93 -20.19 20.21 -24.24
CA TRP A 93 -20.07 18.77 -24.41
C TRP A 93 -18.70 18.40 -25.00
N VAL A 94 -18.00 17.47 -24.36
CA VAL A 94 -16.70 16.93 -24.79
C VAL A 94 -16.88 15.46 -25.13
N GLU A 95 -16.62 15.10 -26.38
CA GLU A 95 -16.72 13.72 -26.87
C GLU A 95 -15.68 12.82 -26.22
N THR A 96 -16.07 11.60 -25.90
CA THR A 96 -15.25 10.56 -25.27
C THR A 96 -15.65 9.20 -25.84
N ASP A 97 -14.75 8.24 -25.76
CA ASP A 97 -14.97 6.84 -26.12
C ASP A 97 -15.25 5.95 -24.88
N ARG A 98 -15.41 6.55 -23.69
CA ARG A 98 -15.49 5.83 -22.41
C ARG A 98 -16.66 6.31 -21.52
N PHE A 99 -17.30 5.37 -20.83
CA PHE A 99 -18.52 5.62 -20.03
C PHE A 99 -18.21 6.07 -18.59
N ASN A 100 -18.99 7.08 -18.17
CA ASN A 100 -18.88 7.97 -17.00
C ASN A 100 -17.58 8.75 -16.85
N ALA A 101 -17.71 10.07 -16.95
CA ALA A 101 -16.63 11.02 -16.78
C ALA A 101 -16.57 11.52 -15.32
N ILE A 102 -15.58 11.10 -14.55
CA ILE A 102 -15.17 11.73 -13.30
C ILE A 102 -14.16 12.83 -13.62
N VAL A 103 -14.60 14.09 -13.62
CA VAL A 103 -13.72 15.17 -14.10
C VAL A 103 -13.00 15.81 -12.93
N GLU A 104 -11.67 15.91 -13.00
CA GLU A 104 -10.89 16.73 -12.07
C GLU A 104 -10.94 18.21 -12.52
N PRO A 105 -11.65 19.09 -11.80
CA PRO A 105 -11.91 20.46 -12.26
C PRO A 105 -10.65 21.34 -12.34
N SER A 106 -9.69 21.10 -11.45
CA SER A 106 -8.39 21.79 -11.38
C SER A 106 -7.59 21.66 -12.68
N ARG A 107 -7.74 20.55 -13.41
CA ARG A 107 -7.01 20.28 -14.65
C ARG A 107 -7.73 20.74 -15.91
N LEU A 108 -9.03 21.04 -15.84
CA LEU A 108 -9.80 21.55 -16.98
C LEU A 108 -9.48 23.00 -17.35
N GLY A 109 -8.88 23.77 -16.43
CA GLY A 109 -8.55 25.18 -16.67
C GLY A 109 -7.60 25.40 -17.85
N ASP A 110 -6.73 24.43 -18.14
CA ASP A 110 -5.69 24.54 -19.17
C ASP A 110 -6.16 24.10 -20.57
N CYS A 111 -7.35 23.51 -20.70
CA CYS A 111 -7.86 23.03 -22.00
C CYS A 111 -8.40 24.14 -22.92
N THR A 112 -8.38 25.41 -22.47
CA THR A 112 -8.97 26.54 -23.21
C THR A 112 -7.96 27.31 -24.07
N ARG A 113 -7.24 26.61 -24.95
CA ARG A 113 -6.58 27.28 -26.10
C ARG A 113 -6.22 26.32 -27.24
N ALA A 114 -7.22 25.93 -28.02
CA ALA A 114 -7.00 25.50 -29.39
C ALA A 114 -8.10 26.08 -30.28
N ASP A 115 -7.84 27.28 -30.80
CA ASP A 115 -8.62 27.87 -31.89
C ASP A 115 -8.52 26.97 -33.13
N GLY A 116 -9.62 26.91 -33.87
CA GLY A 116 -9.92 25.82 -34.80
C GLY A 116 -9.00 25.69 -36.01
N GLY A 117 -8.88 24.46 -36.49
CA GLY A 117 -8.32 24.12 -37.80
C GLY A 117 -7.67 22.74 -37.84
N SER A 118 -8.41 21.77 -38.41
CA SER A 118 -7.95 20.51 -39.01
C SER A 118 -6.80 19.71 -38.34
N MET A 119 -7.14 18.51 -37.87
CA MET A 119 -6.22 17.38 -37.62
C MET A 119 -5.21 17.23 -38.77
N PRO A 120 -3.90 17.13 -38.45
CA PRO A 120 -3.29 15.79 -38.46
C PRO A 120 -2.19 15.58 -37.40
N GLY A 121 -2.14 14.37 -36.85
CA GLY A 121 -0.91 13.68 -36.42
C GLY A 121 -0.06 14.28 -35.28
N SER A 122 -0.03 13.54 -34.17
CA SER A 122 0.99 13.49 -33.11
C SER A 122 1.24 14.73 -32.23
N ASP A 123 1.20 14.48 -30.93
CA ASP A 123 2.08 15.06 -29.90
C ASP A 123 1.88 16.55 -29.57
N SER A 124 0.68 16.90 -29.09
CA SER A 124 0.44 18.15 -28.37
C SER A 124 -0.19 17.81 -27.04
N GLY A 125 0.40 18.28 -25.93
CA GLY A 125 0.02 18.05 -24.52
C GLY A 125 -1.47 18.21 -24.21
N GLN A 126 -2.24 17.23 -24.63
CA GLN A 126 -3.65 17.08 -24.37
C GLN A 126 -3.72 16.39 -23.02
N VAL A 127 -4.14 17.15 -22.00
CA VAL A 127 -4.40 16.62 -20.67
C VAL A 127 -5.46 15.53 -20.82
N ASP A 128 -5.06 14.28 -20.69
CA ASP A 128 -5.94 13.11 -20.83
C ASP A 128 -6.85 13.07 -19.59
N PRO A 129 -8.16 13.33 -19.73
CA PRO A 129 -9.05 13.39 -18.60
C PRO A 129 -9.30 11.97 -18.04
N LEU A 130 -9.40 11.89 -16.71
CA LEU A 130 -9.12 10.68 -15.95
C LEU A 130 -10.40 9.88 -15.60
N PHE A 131 -10.75 8.81 -16.32
CA PHE A 131 -12.10 8.21 -16.19
C PHE A 131 -12.16 6.66 -16.13
N HIS A 132 -12.81 6.11 -15.09
CA HIS A 132 -13.48 4.79 -15.08
C HIS A 132 -14.48 4.65 -13.89
N VAL A 133 -15.65 4.01 -14.10
CA VAL A 133 -16.25 2.87 -13.34
C VAL A 133 -17.79 2.81 -13.60
N PRO A 134 -18.42 1.62 -13.76
CA PRO A 134 -19.55 1.40 -14.66
C PRO A 134 -20.91 1.07 -13.99
N THR A 135 -21.25 1.62 -12.83
CA THR A 135 -22.57 1.36 -12.20
C THR A 135 -23.11 2.53 -11.36
N ASP A 136 -24.43 2.60 -11.26
CA ASP A 136 -25.25 3.50 -10.43
C ASP A 136 -25.15 3.24 -8.91
N SER A 137 -24.34 2.26 -8.51
CA SER A 137 -24.06 1.90 -7.12
C SER A 137 -22.74 2.46 -6.57
N TYR A 138 -21.95 3.16 -7.39
CA TYR A 138 -20.66 3.71 -6.99
C TYR A 138 -20.82 5.11 -6.38
N THR A 139 -20.32 5.30 -5.16
CA THR A 139 -20.24 6.60 -4.48
C THR A 139 -18.81 7.12 -4.61
N ILE A 140 -18.63 8.28 -5.23
CA ILE A 140 -17.32 8.96 -5.25
C ILE A 140 -16.96 9.34 -3.81
N LEU A 141 -15.86 8.80 -3.29
CA LEU A 141 -15.28 9.17 -2.01
C LEU A 141 -14.12 10.11 -2.27
N ASN A 142 -14.34 11.40 -2.04
CA ASN A 142 -13.27 12.38 -2.19
C ASN A 142 -12.25 12.25 -1.06
N PRO A 143 -10.96 12.56 -1.30
CA PRO A 143 -9.91 12.37 -0.32
C PRO A 143 -10.17 13.20 0.93
N GLN A 144 -10.67 14.42 0.72
CA GLN A 144 -11.06 15.30 1.82
C GLN A 144 -12.17 14.70 2.69
N THR A 145 -13.08 13.91 2.12
CA THR A 145 -14.11 13.22 2.92
C THR A 145 -13.50 12.13 3.81
N VAL A 146 -12.44 11.47 3.33
CA VAL A 146 -11.75 10.39 4.05
C VAL A 146 -10.78 10.95 5.10
N TYR A 147 -9.95 11.92 4.73
CA TYR A 147 -8.78 12.33 5.54
C TYR A 147 -9.03 13.57 6.42
N THR A 148 -9.99 14.44 6.09
CA THR A 148 -10.29 15.63 6.95
C THR A 148 -10.73 15.22 8.36
N PRO A 149 -11.51 14.14 8.58
CA PRO A 149 -11.88 13.69 9.93
C PRO A 149 -10.70 13.31 10.82
N LEU A 150 -9.52 13.01 10.25
CA LEU A 150 -8.31 12.73 11.03
C LEU A 150 -7.77 13.98 11.75
N GLU A 151 -8.02 15.19 11.21
CA GLU A 151 -7.51 16.44 11.79
C GLU A 151 -8.01 16.70 13.23
N PRO A 152 -9.33 16.70 13.52
CA PRO A 152 -9.79 16.88 14.90
C PRO A 152 -9.32 15.76 15.83
N LEU A 153 -9.25 14.51 15.37
CA LEU A 153 -8.77 13.38 16.18
C LEU A 153 -7.33 13.58 16.63
N LEU A 154 -6.42 13.90 15.70
CA LEU A 154 -5.01 14.13 16.02
C LEU A 154 -4.80 15.44 16.82
N ARG A 155 -5.74 16.38 16.75
CA ARG A 155 -5.67 17.60 17.56
C ARG A 155 -6.00 17.34 19.02
N ASP A 156 -6.92 16.42 19.29
CA ASP A 156 -7.42 16.11 20.62
C ASP A 156 -6.66 14.96 21.30
N SER A 157 -5.78 14.27 20.56
CA SER A 157 -4.95 13.16 21.04
C SER A 157 -3.49 13.57 21.31
N GLU A 158 -2.84 12.86 22.22
CA GLU A 158 -1.44 13.03 22.61
C GLU A 158 -0.74 11.68 22.73
N LEU A 159 0.53 11.62 22.34
CA LEU A 159 1.42 10.48 22.52
C LEU A 159 2.43 10.79 23.64
N ASP A 160 2.39 10.04 24.75
CA ASP A 160 3.26 10.25 25.91
C ASP A 160 3.29 11.71 26.43
N GLY A 161 2.17 12.42 26.30
CA GLY A 161 2.03 13.83 26.67
C GLY A 161 2.55 14.83 25.62
N THR A 162 2.92 14.34 24.43
CA THR A 162 3.25 15.15 23.25
C THR A 162 2.05 15.19 22.30
N PRO A 163 1.48 16.35 21.99
CA PRO A 163 0.36 16.45 21.06
C PRO A 163 0.69 15.92 19.66
N PHE A 164 -0.20 15.11 19.06
CA PHE A 164 0.04 14.57 17.70
C PHE A 164 0.20 15.65 16.64
N VAL A 165 -0.43 16.82 16.84
CA VAL A 165 -0.27 18.02 16.00
C VAL A 165 1.20 18.43 15.80
N ASP A 166 2.05 18.15 16.79
CA ASP A 166 3.46 18.57 16.81
C ASP A 166 4.41 17.50 16.22
N ILE A 167 3.97 16.25 16.09
CA ILE A 167 4.82 15.09 15.76
C ILE A 167 4.41 14.35 14.48
N ILE A 168 3.29 14.72 13.85
CA ILE A 168 2.85 14.11 12.60
C ILE A 168 3.72 14.54 11.41
N PHE A 169 4.13 13.56 10.59
CA PHE A 169 4.79 13.80 9.31
C PHE A 169 4.53 12.66 8.33
N GLY A 170 4.96 12.80 7.09
CA GLY A 170 4.88 11.71 6.12
C GLY A 170 4.89 12.17 4.67
N GLU A 171 4.37 11.32 3.79
CA GLU A 171 4.29 11.62 2.37
C GLU A 171 2.99 11.18 1.71
N ILE A 172 2.62 11.90 0.65
CA ILE A 172 1.49 11.62 -0.22
C ILE A 172 2.04 11.37 -1.62
N ARG A 173 1.83 10.14 -2.13
CA ARG A 173 2.19 9.71 -3.47
C ARG A 173 0.95 9.72 -4.37
N GLN A 174 1.02 10.45 -5.47
CA GLN A 174 -0.07 10.54 -6.45
C GLN A 174 0.32 9.82 -7.74
N TYR A 175 -0.60 9.01 -8.27
CA TYR A 175 -0.47 8.31 -9.53
C TYR A 175 -1.65 8.61 -10.44
N ARG A 176 -1.46 8.40 -11.74
CA ARG A 176 -2.50 8.60 -12.75
C ARG A 176 -3.16 9.97 -12.59
N ALA A 177 -2.37 11.03 -12.59
CA ALA A 177 -2.89 12.39 -12.42
C ALA A 177 -3.68 12.58 -11.09
N GLY A 178 -3.34 11.82 -10.04
CA GLY A 178 -3.94 11.91 -8.71
C GLY A 178 -5.34 11.30 -8.58
N GLY A 179 -5.74 10.44 -9.54
CA GLY A 179 -6.89 9.57 -9.33
C GLY A 179 -6.61 8.32 -8.51
N GLU A 180 -5.32 8.05 -8.25
CA GLU A 180 -4.83 7.04 -7.33
C GLU A 180 -3.86 7.74 -6.38
N VAL A 181 -4.08 7.61 -5.07
CA VAL A 181 -3.24 8.24 -4.06
C VAL A 181 -2.94 7.24 -2.95
N HIS A 182 -1.68 7.23 -2.56
CA HIS A 182 -1.18 6.48 -1.41
C HIS A 182 -0.55 7.48 -0.45
N MET A 183 -0.65 7.20 0.83
CA MET A 183 -0.24 8.11 1.89
C MET A 183 0.35 7.32 3.03
N ASP A 184 1.55 7.69 3.44
CA ASP A 184 2.19 7.16 4.63
C ASP A 184 2.23 8.30 5.66
N ILE A 185 1.59 8.10 6.81
CA ILE A 185 1.51 9.05 7.92
C ILE A 185 2.27 8.43 9.09
N MET A 186 3.25 9.13 9.63
CA MET A 186 4.07 8.69 10.76
C MET A 186 4.01 9.70 11.90
N PHE A 187 4.36 9.22 13.09
CA PHE A 187 4.37 10.03 14.31
C PHE A 187 5.73 9.94 14.98
N ASP A 188 6.41 11.08 15.10
CA ASP A 188 7.69 11.17 15.79
C ASP A 188 7.51 10.79 17.27
N GLY A 189 8.36 9.90 17.77
CA GLY A 189 8.23 9.31 19.10
C GLY A 189 7.34 8.07 19.21
N LEU A 190 6.53 7.72 18.20
CA LEU A 190 5.88 6.40 18.14
C LEU A 190 6.83 5.39 17.52
N GLU A 191 7.70 4.83 18.35
CA GLU A 191 8.90 4.14 17.87
C GLU A 191 9.15 2.79 18.55
N ALA A 192 9.54 1.81 17.73
CA ALA A 192 10.12 0.56 18.19
C ALA A 192 11.66 0.68 18.21
N THR A 193 12.24 0.82 19.40
CA THR A 193 13.71 0.85 19.56
C THR A 193 14.26 -0.57 19.67
N LEU A 194 15.02 -1.00 18.66
CA LEU A 194 15.73 -2.28 18.68
C LEU A 194 17.03 -2.22 19.49
N PRO A 195 17.45 -3.33 20.14
CA PRO A 195 18.72 -3.37 20.85
C PRO A 195 19.90 -3.23 19.87
N GLY A 196 20.74 -2.21 20.10
CA GLY A 196 21.94 -1.92 19.31
C GLY A 196 22.16 -0.42 19.23
N ALA A 197 23.30 0.07 19.73
CA ALA A 197 23.53 1.50 19.97
C ALA A 197 23.56 2.40 18.72
N ASP A 198 23.63 1.81 17.52
CA ASP A 198 23.77 2.52 16.24
C ASP A 198 22.56 2.32 15.30
N ARG A 199 21.44 1.77 15.79
CA ARG A 199 20.21 1.62 15.00
C ARG A 199 19.28 2.79 15.26
N GLU A 200 18.85 3.45 14.18
CA GLU A 200 17.75 4.38 14.21
C GLU A 200 16.46 3.63 14.58
N PRO A 201 15.52 4.30 15.27
CA PRO A 201 14.26 3.70 15.67
C PRO A 201 13.43 3.28 14.44
N ILE A 202 12.59 2.27 14.63
CA ILE A 202 11.53 1.94 13.67
C ILE A 202 10.36 2.87 14.00
N THR A 203 10.16 3.91 13.20
CA THR A 203 9.06 4.86 13.40
C THR A 203 7.78 4.29 12.84
N MET A 204 6.69 4.40 13.60
CA MET A 204 5.40 3.81 13.28
C MET A 204 4.37 4.85 12.87
N GLY A 205 3.32 4.35 12.23
CA GLY A 205 2.31 5.18 11.61
C GLY A 205 1.23 4.35 10.93
N VAL A 206 0.54 4.96 9.98
CA VAL A 206 -0.47 4.32 9.14
C VAL A 206 -0.16 4.56 7.68
N THR A 207 -0.42 3.56 6.85
CA THR A 207 -0.46 3.74 5.40
C THR A 207 -1.91 3.63 4.93
N SER A 208 -2.29 4.49 4.01
CA SER A 208 -3.61 4.56 3.44
C SER A 208 -3.53 4.74 1.93
N GLY A 209 -4.56 4.32 1.22
CA GLY A 209 -4.69 4.66 -0.18
C GLY A 209 -6.13 4.64 -0.65
N TYR A 210 -6.37 5.32 -1.75
CA TYR A 210 -7.64 5.29 -2.46
C TYR A 210 -7.42 5.33 -3.98
N ASP A 211 -8.38 4.79 -4.71
CA ASP A 211 -8.37 4.78 -6.16
C ASP A 211 -9.79 4.99 -6.74
N PHE A 212 -9.97 6.03 -7.58
CA PHE A 212 -11.22 6.25 -8.32
C PHE A 212 -11.49 5.21 -9.42
N PHE A 213 -10.48 4.44 -9.86
CA PHE A 213 -10.62 3.46 -10.93
C PHE A 213 -11.15 2.10 -10.45
N GLY A 214 -11.33 1.92 -9.14
CA GLY A 214 -11.79 0.67 -8.55
C GLY A 214 -10.74 -0.44 -8.55
N GLY A 215 -9.45 -0.10 -8.74
CA GLY A 215 -8.35 -1.02 -8.49
C GLY A 215 -8.25 -1.36 -7.01
N HIS A 216 -8.47 -0.36 -6.15
CA HIS A 216 -8.48 -0.50 -4.69
C HIS A 216 -9.60 0.32 -4.06
N ALA A 217 -10.21 -0.23 -3.02
CA ALA A 217 -11.09 0.52 -2.14
C ALA A 217 -10.25 1.38 -1.20
N VAL A 218 -10.85 2.43 -0.61
CA VAL A 218 -10.19 3.21 0.44
C VAL A 218 -9.75 2.26 1.54
N TYR A 219 -8.46 2.28 1.89
CA TYR A 219 -7.92 1.43 2.94
C TYR A 219 -7.05 2.21 3.91
N VAL A 220 -6.89 1.65 5.11
CA VAL A 220 -5.87 2.06 6.07
C VAL A 220 -5.37 0.82 6.81
N GLU A 221 -4.07 0.79 7.09
CA GLU A 221 -3.42 -0.25 7.89
C GLU A 221 -2.20 0.33 8.60
N GLY A 222 -1.77 -0.32 9.68
CA GLY A 222 -0.56 0.04 10.41
C GLY A 222 0.68 -0.11 9.54
N PHE A 223 1.59 0.83 9.72
CA PHE A 223 2.81 0.99 8.95
C PHE A 223 3.98 1.29 9.89
N ALA A 224 5.18 0.87 9.52
CA ALA A 224 6.39 1.33 10.15
C ALA A 224 7.51 1.48 9.12
N GLN A 225 8.50 2.30 9.44
CA GLN A 225 9.68 2.51 8.63
C GLN A 225 10.95 2.40 9.48
N ASP A 226 11.89 1.56 9.03
CA ASP A 226 13.23 1.55 9.60
C ASP A 226 13.99 2.78 9.10
N GLY A 227 14.41 3.67 10.02
CA GLY A 227 15.09 4.91 9.65
C GLY A 227 16.40 4.69 8.87
N LYS A 228 17.12 3.60 9.14
CA LYS A 228 18.46 3.37 8.58
C LYS A 228 18.42 3.03 7.09
N CYS A 229 17.50 2.16 6.69
CA CYS A 229 17.38 1.66 5.31
C CYS A 229 16.14 2.18 4.60
N SER A 230 15.34 2.99 5.29
CA SER A 230 14.01 3.44 4.86
C SER A 230 13.08 2.28 4.48
N ASN A 231 13.29 1.09 5.06
CA ASN A 231 12.53 -0.12 4.75
C ASN A 231 11.12 0.03 5.30
N SER A 232 10.12 -0.12 4.44
CA SER A 232 8.72 -0.06 4.81
C SER A 232 8.21 -1.41 5.29
N MET A 233 7.64 -1.44 6.48
CA MET A 233 6.84 -2.53 7.03
C MET A 233 5.38 -2.12 6.95
N ARG A 234 4.60 -2.82 6.13
CA ARG A 234 3.19 -2.53 5.87
C ARG A 234 2.31 -3.59 6.52
N ALA A 235 0.99 -3.39 6.53
CA ALA A 235 0.04 -4.36 7.09
C ALA A 235 0.37 -4.84 8.52
N LEU A 236 0.77 -3.92 9.40
CA LEU A 236 1.07 -4.22 10.81
C LEU A 236 -0.18 -4.36 11.69
N THR A 237 -1.33 -3.89 11.20
CA THR A 237 -2.64 -4.04 11.83
C THR A 237 -3.61 -4.68 10.84
N ASP A 238 -4.84 -4.94 11.28
CA ASP A 238 -5.91 -5.34 10.36
C ASP A 238 -6.16 -4.25 9.32
N LYS A 239 -6.10 -4.64 8.05
CA LYS A 239 -6.39 -3.75 6.92
C LYS A 239 -7.87 -3.42 6.91
N GLN A 240 -8.20 -2.19 7.25
CA GLN A 240 -9.58 -1.72 7.18
C GLN A 240 -9.87 -1.20 5.78
N ILE A 241 -11.01 -1.62 5.22
CA ILE A 241 -11.40 -1.30 3.83
C ILE A 241 -12.79 -0.71 3.79
N VAL A 242 -12.90 0.48 3.21
CA VAL A 242 -14.16 1.17 2.94
C VAL A 242 -14.43 1.13 1.44
N LYS A 243 -15.44 0.36 1.05
CA LYS A 243 -15.84 0.25 -0.36
C LYS A 243 -16.52 1.54 -0.83
N HIS A 244 -16.27 1.91 -2.08
CA HIS A 244 -16.94 3.01 -2.78
C HIS A 244 -18.40 2.70 -3.16
N VAL A 245 -19.14 1.93 -2.33
CA VAL A 245 -20.51 1.49 -2.60
C VAL A 245 -21.33 1.60 -1.32
N GLY A 246 -22.43 2.36 -1.36
CA GLY A 246 -23.38 2.50 -0.24
C GLY A 246 -23.26 3.82 0.54
N ASP A 247 -23.89 3.87 1.72
CA ASP A 247 -23.84 5.03 2.62
C ASP A 247 -22.57 4.93 3.47
N VAL A 248 -21.51 5.54 2.95
CA VAL A 248 -20.18 5.54 3.57
C VAL A 248 -20.14 6.69 4.57
N ARG A 249 -20.47 6.42 5.84
CA ARG A 249 -20.37 7.40 6.93
C ARG A 249 -19.97 6.68 8.21
N ASP A 250 -18.71 6.84 8.58
CA ASP A 250 -18.23 7.25 9.90
C ASP A 250 -16.69 7.21 9.90
N PHE A 251 -16.06 8.13 9.16
CA PHE A 251 -14.60 8.12 9.03
C PHE A 251 -13.90 8.52 10.34
N GLU A 252 -14.60 9.18 11.27
CA GLU A 252 -14.07 9.53 12.59
C GLU A 252 -13.83 8.27 13.41
N ASP A 253 -14.86 7.45 13.63
CA ASP A 253 -14.75 6.15 14.30
C ASP A 253 -13.74 5.22 13.60
N TRP A 254 -13.70 5.27 12.26
CA TRP A 254 -12.76 4.48 11.46
C TRP A 254 -11.29 4.84 11.76
N TRP A 255 -10.98 6.13 11.83
CA TRP A 255 -9.64 6.61 12.19
C TRP A 255 -9.30 6.35 13.66
N GLU A 256 -10.26 6.50 14.57
CA GLU A 256 -10.04 6.22 16.00
C GLU A 256 -9.68 4.73 16.23
N GLN A 257 -10.37 3.82 15.54
CA GLN A 257 -10.11 2.39 15.61
C GLN A 257 -8.69 2.03 15.14
N ILE A 258 -8.24 2.57 14.00
CA ILE A 258 -6.90 2.23 13.48
C ILE A 258 -5.79 2.82 14.36
N LEU A 259 -5.95 4.04 14.88
CA LEU A 259 -4.98 4.66 15.79
C LEU A 259 -4.88 3.87 17.11
N THR A 260 -6.02 3.41 17.64
CA THR A 260 -6.03 2.54 18.82
C THR A 260 -5.30 1.22 18.56
N GLN A 261 -5.53 0.57 17.41
CA GLN A 261 -4.79 -0.65 17.04
C GLN A 261 -3.29 -0.38 16.90
N LEU A 262 -2.91 0.75 16.30
CA LEU A 262 -1.51 1.12 16.10
C LEU A 262 -0.75 1.25 17.43
N GLU A 263 -1.35 1.90 18.44
CA GLU A 263 -0.76 2.00 19.78
C GLU A 263 -0.53 0.62 20.41
N LEU A 264 -1.48 -0.32 20.24
CA LEU A 264 -1.34 -1.69 20.74
C LEU A 264 -0.19 -2.44 20.04
N VAL A 265 -0.02 -2.24 18.73
CA VAL A 265 1.06 -2.88 17.95
C VAL A 265 2.43 -2.34 18.32
N ALA A 266 2.54 -1.04 18.60
CA ALA A 266 3.83 -0.43 18.91
C ALA A 266 4.54 -1.11 20.09
N ASP A 267 3.78 -1.46 21.12
CA ASP A 267 4.28 -2.18 22.30
C ASP A 267 4.75 -3.62 21.99
N ASP A 268 4.11 -4.30 21.04
CA ASP A 268 4.37 -5.70 20.74
C ASP A 268 5.31 -5.93 19.56
N LEU A 269 5.45 -4.96 18.64
CA LEU A 269 6.36 -5.06 17.50
C LEU A 269 7.81 -5.34 17.94
N VAL A 270 8.30 -4.63 18.96
CA VAL A 270 9.65 -4.87 19.52
C VAL A 270 9.78 -6.30 20.06
N ARG A 271 8.71 -6.89 20.59
CA ARG A 271 8.74 -8.26 21.11
C ARG A 271 8.79 -9.25 19.96
N PHE A 272 7.93 -9.11 18.97
CA PHE A 272 7.95 -9.97 17.77
C PHE A 272 9.29 -9.94 17.06
N ILE A 273 9.91 -8.76 16.94
CA ILE A 273 11.24 -8.64 16.36
C ILE A 273 12.28 -9.41 17.19
N LYS A 274 12.20 -9.35 18.53
CA LYS A 274 13.11 -10.11 19.39
C LYS A 274 12.88 -11.62 19.30
N ASP A 275 11.63 -12.07 19.27
CA ASP A 275 11.33 -13.50 19.12
C ASP A 275 11.82 -14.01 17.75
N ALA A 276 11.60 -13.24 16.68
CA ALA A 276 12.10 -13.58 15.35
C ALA A 276 13.64 -13.55 15.25
N GLN A 277 14.32 -12.77 16.09
CA GLN A 277 15.78 -12.79 16.23
C GLN A 277 16.32 -14.01 17.00
N GLU A 278 15.46 -14.73 17.74
CA GLU A 278 15.82 -15.94 18.48
C GLU A 278 15.63 -17.20 17.63
N ILE A 279 14.89 -17.12 16.52
CA ILE A 279 14.64 -18.24 15.60
C ILE A 279 15.64 -18.19 14.45
N ASP A 280 16.63 -19.09 14.50
CA ASP A 280 17.70 -19.21 13.51
C ASP A 280 17.41 -20.32 12.49
N LEU A 281 17.67 -20.06 11.21
CA LEU A 281 17.69 -21.07 10.15
C LEU A 281 19.12 -21.35 9.68
N ASP A 282 19.56 -22.61 9.78
CA ASP A 282 20.87 -23.05 9.26
C ASP A 282 20.75 -23.50 7.79
N PHE A 283 21.18 -22.62 6.89
CA PHE A 283 21.18 -22.87 5.45
C PHE A 283 22.26 -23.87 4.99
N THR A 284 23.12 -24.38 5.88
CA THR A 284 24.01 -25.51 5.55
C THR A 284 23.30 -26.86 5.68
N ASP A 285 22.30 -26.94 6.55
CA ASP A 285 21.51 -28.13 6.78
C ASP A 285 20.26 -28.19 5.89
N LEU A 286 19.73 -27.03 5.49
CA LEU A 286 18.59 -26.94 4.57
C LEU A 286 18.97 -27.33 3.12
N PRO A 287 18.03 -27.91 2.34
CA PRO A 287 18.30 -28.37 0.97
C PRO A 287 18.21 -27.24 -0.08
N PHE A 288 18.12 -25.99 0.36
CA PHE A 288 17.96 -24.81 -0.49
C PHE A 288 18.78 -23.63 0.05
N THR A 289 19.09 -22.70 -0.84
CA THR A 289 19.78 -21.43 -0.55
C THR A 289 18.82 -20.37 0.00
N ILE A 290 19.35 -19.25 0.48
CA ILE A 290 18.56 -18.11 0.96
C ILE A 290 17.69 -17.52 -0.16
N GLU A 291 18.22 -17.45 -1.40
CA GLU A 291 17.44 -17.01 -2.57
C GLU A 291 16.30 -17.98 -2.89
N GLU A 292 16.57 -19.28 -2.84
CA GLU A 292 15.56 -20.32 -3.05
C GLU A 292 14.50 -20.30 -1.93
N PHE A 293 14.85 -19.96 -0.68
CA PHE A 293 13.89 -19.76 0.40
C PHE A 293 12.83 -18.71 0.03
N TYR A 294 13.24 -17.53 -0.44
CA TYR A 294 12.28 -16.51 -0.89
C TYR A 294 11.49 -16.96 -2.13
N THR A 295 12.11 -17.72 -3.03
CA THR A 295 11.43 -18.28 -4.21
C THR A 295 10.35 -19.30 -3.80
N LEU A 296 10.61 -20.12 -2.78
CA LEU A 296 9.64 -21.05 -2.18
C LEU A 296 8.50 -20.33 -1.47
N LEU A 297 8.76 -19.11 -0.97
CA LEU A 297 7.76 -18.16 -0.51
C LEU A 297 7.07 -17.38 -1.65
N GLU A 298 7.21 -17.83 -2.90
CA GLU A 298 6.58 -17.25 -4.09
C GLU A 298 7.07 -15.83 -4.47
N PHE A 299 8.18 -15.35 -3.91
CA PHE A 299 8.79 -14.12 -4.39
C PHE A 299 9.31 -14.34 -5.82
N PRO A 300 9.05 -13.42 -6.76
CA PRO A 300 9.70 -13.43 -8.07
C PRO A 300 11.21 -13.43 -7.94
N ASP A 301 11.92 -14.13 -8.83
CA ASP A 301 13.39 -14.30 -8.80
C ASP A 301 14.13 -12.97 -8.56
N TYR A 302 13.71 -11.88 -9.23
CA TYR A 302 14.37 -10.58 -9.10
C TYR A 302 14.20 -9.92 -7.72
N LEU A 303 13.19 -10.30 -6.94
CA LEU A 303 13.01 -9.88 -5.55
C LEU A 303 13.68 -10.86 -4.60
N ALA A 304 13.58 -12.16 -4.87
CA ALA A 304 14.25 -13.19 -4.09
C ALA A 304 15.77 -12.96 -4.03
N GLU A 305 16.41 -12.67 -5.18
CA GLU A 305 17.84 -12.31 -5.26
C GLU A 305 18.16 -11.09 -4.37
N ARG A 306 17.33 -10.05 -4.44
CA ARG A 306 17.54 -8.80 -3.68
C ARG A 306 17.32 -8.96 -2.20
N ALA A 307 16.35 -9.78 -1.81
CA ALA A 307 16.07 -10.07 -0.41
C ALA A 307 17.19 -10.91 0.19
N ALA A 308 17.68 -11.92 -0.53
CA ALA A 308 18.81 -12.75 -0.12
C ALA A 308 20.11 -11.95 0.02
N ASP A 309 20.43 -11.10 -0.96
CA ASP A 309 21.61 -10.24 -0.92
C ASP A 309 21.60 -9.32 0.31
N ASP A 310 20.45 -8.71 0.62
CA ASP A 310 20.31 -7.82 1.77
C ASP A 310 20.32 -8.57 3.10
N ALA A 311 19.62 -9.71 3.20
CA ALA A 311 19.66 -10.56 4.38
C ALA A 311 21.10 -11.01 4.68
N LEU A 312 21.84 -11.46 3.66
CA LEU A 312 23.22 -11.89 3.80
C LEU A 312 24.16 -10.74 4.19
N ALA A 313 23.93 -9.54 3.67
CA ALA A 313 24.73 -8.36 4.01
C ALA A 313 24.54 -7.89 5.47
N ASN A 314 23.38 -8.20 6.06
CA ASN A 314 23.02 -7.80 7.42
C ASN A 314 23.13 -8.94 8.46
N ALA A 315 23.27 -10.19 8.02
CA ALA A 315 23.41 -11.34 8.89
C ALA A 315 24.73 -11.32 9.67
N THR A 316 24.68 -11.79 10.93
CA THR A 316 25.90 -11.95 11.75
C THR A 316 26.71 -13.16 11.29
N ASP A 317 26.03 -14.23 10.89
CA ASP A 317 26.60 -15.41 10.26
C ASP A 317 25.98 -15.59 8.87
N PRO A 318 26.77 -15.76 7.80
CA PRO A 318 26.22 -15.91 6.45
C PRO A 318 25.46 -17.24 6.21
N PHE A 319 25.53 -18.19 7.14
CA PHE A 319 24.89 -19.49 7.03
C PHE A 319 23.74 -19.70 8.01
N ILE A 320 23.78 -19.01 9.15
CA ILE A 320 22.75 -19.07 10.18
C ILE A 320 22.08 -17.71 10.23
N ILE A 321 20.85 -17.62 9.73
CA ILE A 321 20.14 -16.35 9.58
C ILE A 321 18.84 -16.40 10.37
N ASP A 322 18.64 -15.40 11.21
CA ASP A 322 17.42 -15.23 11.99
C ASP A 322 16.24 -14.74 11.15
N LEU A 323 15.02 -15.08 11.56
CA LEU A 323 13.81 -14.72 10.82
C LEU A 323 13.62 -13.20 10.70
N TRP A 324 14.07 -12.40 11.67
CA TRP A 324 14.02 -10.95 11.55
C TRP A 324 14.92 -10.45 10.40
N THR A 325 16.13 -10.98 10.27
CA THR A 325 17.03 -10.65 9.16
C THR A 325 16.43 -11.07 7.82
N LEU A 326 15.76 -12.22 7.75
CA LEU A 326 15.04 -12.66 6.54
C LEU A 326 13.83 -11.74 6.21
N HIS A 327 13.04 -11.35 7.20
CA HIS A 327 11.96 -10.39 7.04
C HIS A 327 12.49 -9.01 6.58
N SER A 328 13.59 -8.54 7.18
CA SER A 328 14.23 -7.27 6.82
C SER A 328 14.70 -7.26 5.36
N GLY A 329 15.30 -8.37 4.90
CA GLY A 329 15.66 -8.54 3.49
C GLY A 329 14.45 -8.53 2.55
N ALA A 330 13.35 -9.21 2.92
CA ALA A 330 12.12 -9.21 2.13
C ALA A 330 11.52 -7.79 2.00
N THR A 331 11.41 -7.07 3.11
CA THR A 331 10.88 -5.69 3.13
C THR A 331 11.80 -4.72 2.38
N TYR A 332 13.12 -4.90 2.45
CA TYR A 332 14.09 -4.15 1.64
C TYR A 332 13.86 -4.37 0.13
N ALA A 333 13.74 -5.63 -0.31
CA ALA A 333 13.48 -5.96 -1.70
C ALA A 333 12.16 -5.34 -2.20
N LEU A 334 11.10 -5.42 -1.40
CA LEU A 334 9.80 -4.84 -1.73
C LEU A 334 9.82 -3.31 -1.78
N THR A 335 10.50 -2.68 -0.84
CA THR A 335 10.60 -1.21 -0.77
C THR A 335 11.37 -0.66 -1.97
N HIS A 336 12.56 -1.22 -2.24
CA HIS A 336 13.53 -0.61 -3.17
C HIS A 336 13.49 -1.17 -4.59
N PHE A 337 13.09 -2.44 -4.76
CA PHE A 337 13.25 -3.14 -6.04
C PHE A 337 11.94 -3.58 -6.70
N PHE A 338 10.81 -3.56 -5.98
CA PHE A 338 9.51 -3.93 -6.55
C PHE A 338 9.18 -3.08 -7.79
N ARG A 339 8.85 -3.73 -8.92
CA ARG A 339 8.60 -3.03 -10.19
C ARG A 339 7.11 -2.86 -10.52
N GLY A 340 6.23 -3.43 -9.69
CA GLY A 340 4.79 -3.33 -9.87
C GLY A 340 4.21 -2.01 -9.38
N ARG A 341 2.88 -1.98 -9.28
CA ARG A 341 2.12 -0.90 -8.66
C ARG A 341 1.72 -1.28 -7.25
N GLU A 342 1.50 -0.28 -6.40
CA GLU A 342 0.85 -0.51 -5.10
C GLU A 342 -0.49 -1.21 -5.32
N GLY A 343 -0.85 -2.14 -4.44
CA GLY A 343 -2.06 -2.93 -4.57
C GLY A 343 -1.86 -4.44 -4.51
N GLY A 344 -2.78 -5.20 -5.12
CA GLY A 344 -2.99 -6.62 -4.77
C GLY A 344 -1.76 -7.52 -4.87
N SER A 345 -0.88 -7.31 -5.86
CA SER A 345 0.38 -8.05 -5.96
C SER A 345 1.39 -7.66 -4.90
N LEU A 346 1.52 -6.36 -4.60
CA LEU A 346 2.40 -5.88 -3.52
C LEU A 346 1.87 -6.37 -2.16
N ASP A 347 0.56 -6.24 -1.94
CA ASP A 347 -0.13 -6.69 -0.73
C ASP A 347 0.11 -8.19 -0.47
N ALA A 348 0.12 -9.02 -1.52
CA ALA A 348 0.43 -10.44 -1.39
C ALA A 348 1.86 -10.66 -0.88
N TYR A 349 2.86 -10.03 -1.50
CA TYR A 349 4.25 -10.18 -1.07
C TYR A 349 4.54 -9.54 0.30
N VAL A 350 3.87 -8.44 0.63
CA VAL A 350 3.94 -7.82 1.96
C VAL A 350 3.40 -8.78 3.02
N ARG A 351 2.27 -9.45 2.76
CA ARG A 351 1.75 -10.47 3.69
C ARG A 351 2.74 -11.61 3.88
N THR A 352 3.29 -12.14 2.79
CA THR A 352 4.30 -13.19 2.89
C THR A 352 5.56 -12.73 3.62
N ALA A 353 6.02 -11.49 3.42
CA ALA A 353 7.12 -10.93 4.19
C ALA A 353 6.75 -10.87 5.68
N ASN A 354 5.57 -10.34 6.00
CA ASN A 354 5.06 -10.25 7.36
C ASN A 354 4.89 -11.62 8.02
N ASP A 355 4.51 -12.66 7.27
CA ASP A 355 4.42 -14.03 7.80
C ASP A 355 5.79 -14.50 8.33
N ILE A 356 6.91 -14.10 7.71
CA ILE A 356 8.26 -14.41 8.24
C ILE A 356 8.45 -13.86 9.66
N LEU A 357 7.89 -12.68 9.93
CA LEU A 357 7.99 -12.01 11.24
C LEU A 357 6.89 -12.43 12.22
N PHE A 358 5.65 -12.60 11.74
CA PHE A 358 4.42 -12.75 12.53
C PHE A 358 3.82 -14.15 12.49
N ASN A 359 4.33 -15.05 11.67
CA ASN A 359 3.86 -16.44 11.56
C ASN A 359 5.03 -17.35 11.13
N PRO A 360 6.05 -17.52 11.99
CA PRO A 360 7.25 -18.28 11.66
C PRO A 360 6.95 -19.74 11.31
N GLN A 361 5.96 -20.36 11.98
CA GLN A 361 5.54 -21.72 11.66
C GLN A 361 4.95 -21.81 10.26
N GLY A 362 3.97 -20.96 9.96
CA GLY A 362 3.30 -20.97 8.66
C GLY A 362 4.26 -20.67 7.51
N THR A 363 5.26 -19.80 7.74
CA THR A 363 6.34 -19.55 6.80
C THR A 363 7.10 -20.83 6.45
N ILE A 364 7.45 -21.63 7.46
CA ILE A 364 8.26 -22.83 7.28
C ILE A 364 7.43 -23.97 6.68
N GLU A 365 6.18 -24.13 7.11
CA GLU A 365 5.22 -25.05 6.50
C GLU A 365 4.98 -24.73 5.02
N GLN A 366 4.89 -23.44 4.67
CA GLN A 366 4.77 -23.00 3.27
C GLN A 366 6.00 -23.39 2.46
N VAL A 367 7.21 -23.17 2.99
CA VAL A 367 8.47 -23.53 2.34
C VAL A 367 8.59 -25.04 2.15
N GLU A 368 8.23 -25.82 3.18
CA GLU A 368 8.21 -27.28 3.12
C GLU A 368 7.27 -27.79 2.02
N HIS A 369 6.02 -27.31 1.99
CA HIS A 369 5.03 -27.70 1.00
C HIS A 369 5.43 -27.28 -0.43
N ALA A 370 6.00 -26.08 -0.59
CA ALA A 370 6.49 -25.61 -1.89
C ALA A 370 7.68 -26.46 -2.36
N TYR A 371 8.57 -26.85 -1.45
CA TYR A 371 9.70 -27.72 -1.76
C TYR A 371 9.22 -29.13 -2.16
N GLU A 372 8.29 -29.72 -1.40
CA GLU A 372 7.66 -31.01 -1.74
C GLU A 372 7.05 -30.97 -3.14
N THR A 373 6.22 -29.95 -3.42
CA THR A 373 5.56 -29.77 -4.72
C THR A 373 6.58 -29.65 -5.86
N ASN A 374 7.68 -28.93 -5.66
CA ASN A 374 8.74 -28.79 -6.67
C ASN A 374 9.45 -30.12 -6.94
N GLN A 375 9.62 -30.97 -5.92
CA GLN A 375 10.23 -32.29 -6.07
C GLN A 375 9.29 -33.29 -6.75
N GLU A 376 7.99 -33.27 -6.44
CA GLU A 376 6.99 -34.12 -7.11
C GLU A 376 6.91 -33.85 -8.62
N ASN A 377 7.07 -32.58 -9.01
CA ASN A 377 7.10 -32.16 -10.40
C ASN A 377 8.42 -32.48 -11.11
N ALA A 378 9.46 -32.89 -10.38
CA ALA A 378 10.77 -33.15 -10.94
C ALA A 378 10.88 -34.60 -11.48
N GLU A 379 11.04 -34.76 -12.79
CA GLU A 379 11.13 -36.10 -13.41
C GLU A 379 12.47 -36.81 -13.08
N GLY A 380 12.41 -37.99 -12.44
CA GLY A 380 13.51 -38.97 -12.34
C GLY A 380 13.70 -39.63 -10.95
N GLU A 381 13.99 -40.94 -10.91
CA GLU A 381 14.16 -41.73 -9.66
C GLU A 381 15.24 -41.17 -8.71
N GLN A 382 16.29 -40.55 -9.24
CA GLN A 382 17.37 -39.99 -8.43
C GLN A 382 16.97 -38.65 -7.79
N LYS A 383 16.10 -37.87 -8.44
CA LYS A 383 15.53 -36.64 -7.87
C LYS A 383 14.52 -36.93 -6.76
N ALA A 384 13.79 -38.04 -6.88
CA ALA A 384 12.87 -38.48 -5.82
C ALA A 384 13.60 -38.76 -4.49
N LEU A 385 14.76 -39.45 -4.52
CA LEU A 385 15.55 -39.72 -3.32
C LEU A 385 16.22 -38.47 -2.74
N GLU A 386 16.70 -37.54 -3.59
CA GLU A 386 17.23 -36.24 -3.15
C GLU A 386 16.13 -35.37 -2.54
N GLY A 387 14.92 -35.42 -3.08
CA GLY A 387 13.72 -34.77 -2.54
C GLY A 387 13.33 -35.29 -1.16
N GLU A 388 13.22 -36.62 -0.99
CA GLU A 388 12.91 -37.24 0.32
C GLU A 388 13.96 -36.90 1.38
N CYS A 389 15.25 -36.88 1.03
CA CYS A 389 16.31 -36.48 1.95
C CYS A 389 16.27 -34.99 2.29
N GLY A 390 15.85 -34.14 1.35
CA GLY A 390 15.66 -32.70 1.57
C GLY A 390 14.50 -32.42 2.51
N LEU A 391 13.35 -33.08 2.31
CA LEU A 391 12.18 -32.95 3.19
C LEU A 391 12.50 -33.35 4.63
N ALA A 392 13.20 -34.47 4.83
CA ALA A 392 13.61 -34.89 6.18
C ALA A 392 14.51 -33.87 6.89
N ARG A 393 15.30 -33.07 6.15
CA ARG A 393 16.12 -31.99 6.72
C ARG A 393 15.28 -30.77 7.10
N ILE A 394 14.28 -30.44 6.28
CA ILE A 394 13.32 -29.37 6.60
C ILE A 394 12.53 -29.76 7.84
N GLU A 395 11.95 -30.98 7.88
CA GLU A 395 11.22 -31.49 9.04
C GLU A 395 12.06 -31.46 10.33
N GLN A 396 13.35 -31.80 10.23
CA GLN A 396 14.26 -31.72 11.36
C GLN A 396 14.49 -30.27 11.82
N ALA A 397 14.74 -29.34 10.89
CA ALA A 397 14.88 -27.93 11.21
C ALA A 397 13.60 -27.37 11.86
N THR A 398 12.42 -27.73 11.35
CA THR A 398 11.11 -27.36 11.92
C THR A 398 10.94 -27.88 13.35
N ALA A 399 11.35 -29.12 13.63
CA ALA A 399 11.27 -29.70 14.97
C ALA A 399 12.20 -28.99 15.98
N ASP A 400 13.37 -28.53 15.53
CA ASP A 400 14.36 -27.87 16.39
C ASP A 400 13.91 -26.48 16.83
N ILE A 401 13.12 -25.77 16.00
CA ILE A 401 12.59 -24.43 16.31
C ILE A 401 11.19 -24.44 16.95
N GLN A 402 10.52 -25.59 17.01
CA GLN A 402 9.10 -25.68 17.40
C GLN A 402 8.82 -25.11 18.80
N ALA A 403 9.76 -25.24 19.73
CA ALA A 403 9.62 -24.69 21.08
C ALA A 403 9.59 -23.15 21.10
N ASP A 404 10.35 -22.51 20.22
CA ASP A 404 10.42 -21.05 20.11
C ASP A 404 9.19 -20.50 19.36
N VAL A 405 8.67 -21.29 18.41
CA VAL A 405 7.45 -21.03 17.66
C VAL A 405 6.19 -21.07 18.56
N GLU A 406 6.06 -22.01 19.50
CA GLU A 406 4.89 -22.07 20.39
C GLU A 406 4.72 -20.79 21.25
N GLN A 407 5.84 -20.23 21.72
CA GLN A 407 5.83 -18.96 22.46
C GLN A 407 5.38 -17.81 21.55
N PHE A 408 5.77 -17.86 20.28
CA PHE A 408 5.39 -16.90 19.27
C PHE A 408 3.86 -16.89 19.04
N GLU A 409 3.27 -18.06 18.74
CA GLU A 409 1.83 -18.19 18.44
C GLU A 409 0.96 -17.70 19.61
N THR A 410 1.36 -18.01 20.84
CA THR A 410 0.66 -17.55 22.05
C THR A 410 0.58 -16.02 22.12
N ARG A 411 1.64 -15.32 21.69
CA ARG A 411 1.68 -13.87 21.69
C ARG A 411 0.87 -13.27 20.55
N GLU A 412 0.92 -13.89 19.38
CA GLU A 412 0.09 -13.49 18.24
C GLU A 412 -1.40 -13.59 18.58
N GLU A 413 -1.82 -14.70 19.17
CA GLU A 413 -3.21 -14.91 19.62
C GLU A 413 -3.63 -13.85 20.65
N ALA A 414 -2.76 -13.55 21.63
CA ALA A 414 -3.01 -12.51 22.63
C ALA A 414 -3.13 -11.10 22.02
N LEU A 415 -2.35 -10.79 20.97
CA LEU A 415 -2.48 -9.51 20.25
C LEU A 415 -3.80 -9.45 19.46
N ARG A 416 -4.17 -10.54 18.76
CA ARG A 416 -5.43 -10.62 18.02
C ARG A 416 -6.64 -10.48 18.95
N ASP A 417 -6.61 -11.11 20.11
CA ASP A 417 -7.66 -10.96 21.14
C ASP A 417 -7.79 -9.51 21.63
N ARG A 418 -6.66 -8.81 21.78
CA ARG A 418 -6.64 -7.38 22.15
C ARG A 418 -7.21 -6.49 21.05
N PHE A 419 -6.94 -6.78 19.77
CA PHE A 419 -7.58 -6.07 18.67
C PHE A 419 -9.08 -6.26 18.69
N GLN A 420 -9.56 -7.50 18.86
CA GLN A 420 -10.99 -7.76 18.92
C GLN A 420 -11.64 -7.04 20.10
N THR A 421 -10.99 -7.02 21.27
CA THR A 421 -11.49 -6.31 22.46
C THR A 421 -11.50 -4.79 22.27
N ALA A 422 -10.52 -4.22 21.55
CA ALA A 422 -10.47 -2.79 21.26
C ALA A 422 -11.52 -2.34 20.22
N MET A 423 -12.11 -3.29 19.50
CA MET A 423 -13.17 -3.05 18.52
C MET A 423 -14.60 -3.18 19.10
N GLU A 424 -14.75 -3.64 20.34
CA GLU A 424 -16.02 -3.75 21.08
C GLU A 424 -16.28 -2.52 21.95
#